data_AF-A0A2H5Y5B0-F1
#
_entry.id   AF-A0A2H5Y5B0-F1
#
_cell.length_a   1.000
_cell.length_b   1.000
_cell.length_c   1.000
_cell.angle_alpha   90.00
_cell.angle_beta   90.00
_cell.angle_gamma   90.00
#
_symmetry.space_group_name_H-M   'P 1'
#
loop_
_entity.id
_entity.type
_entity.pdbx_description
1 polymer ?
#
loop_
_entity_poly.entity_id
_entity_poly.type
_entity_poly.pdbx_seq_one_letter_code
_entity_poly.pdbx_strand_id
1 'polypeptide(L)'
;MRRWVLFPLGIIGLLIGCGRGAPSSPSASPSPAATAVPTSASPSPWVTAASSPIPSAHCGLPFQPSRSLPSVDLLSLTWTTQPFPGLPIRLLGPSLRPLLPWGVSPDGRWLVIASPQDELRGLAEIARVARHPLNRSIWLNRSITLLSPLVQPSARPLPAWTRWQGWPWTVSWLKDGTALWVNEEGQIEWGDGTAVEQLPAPAPLVWIEGSPSGQGFARDTTGGLWRFDLPRRRWEPVTPAELQGSTLGGWGPDHTWFLVWTDCPPMTPPGPELPGATWQGLRFWRVPLREDQPARRLGQVVLPMVGTDAWMPPHQPLEDGSRWILGLPLGNGGIGALVDVEEGRWWDAAALGLPPGWFVREIQASPRGGWVAIHAQRQEAPELPGRLILRSAALQGSSWEREGMGVVAWHPEDRAVVLGEGGFGPPDTLAPLRLLPLPPTQEPTTLGVAGWPIAFTQDRVVAVDRAHPARVLAFDLEGHLRDTLDLSGWVERVRTLLGAGAAVYLDVGWTEGEGCRYGLIEWIPR
;
A
#
# COMPACT_ATOMS: atom_id res chain seq x y z
N MET A 1 21.04 -7.63 61.04
CA MET A 1 21.60 -8.94 61.47
C MET A 1 20.84 -10.08 60.76
N ARG A 2 21.33 -11.33 60.83
CA ARG A 2 20.74 -12.51 60.16
C ARG A 2 19.40 -12.94 60.80
N ARG A 3 18.41 -13.39 60.00
CA ARG A 3 18.08 -14.83 59.82
C ARG A 3 16.88 -15.07 58.87
N TRP A 4 16.83 -16.27 58.30
CA TRP A 4 15.71 -16.87 57.53
C TRP A 4 14.86 -17.79 58.42
N VAL A 5 13.58 -17.99 58.07
CA VAL A 5 12.76 -19.22 58.32
C VAL A 5 11.76 -19.39 57.15
N LEU A 6 11.28 -20.61 56.87
CA LEU A 6 10.37 -20.95 55.76
C LEU A 6 8.91 -21.26 56.18
N PHE A 7 8.02 -21.29 55.18
CA PHE A 7 6.78 -22.09 54.97
C PHE A 7 6.31 -23.12 56.03
N PRO A 8 4.98 -23.35 56.13
CA PRO A 8 4.39 -24.53 55.46
C PRO A 8 2.99 -24.34 54.80
N LEU A 9 2.48 -25.41 54.18
CA LEU A 9 1.19 -25.53 53.47
C LEU A 9 -0.04 -25.68 54.39
N GLY A 10 -1.25 -25.63 53.79
CA GLY A 10 -2.48 -26.21 54.35
C GLY A 10 -3.27 -27.02 53.31
N ILE A 11 -3.77 -28.21 53.69
CA ILE A 11 -4.64 -29.11 52.89
C ILE A 11 -5.66 -29.81 53.81
N ILE A 12 -6.97 -29.60 53.57
CA ILE A 12 -8.13 -30.36 54.10
C ILE A 12 -9.26 -30.22 53.04
N GLY A 13 -10.13 -31.20 52.71
CA GLY A 13 -10.31 -32.57 53.19
C GLY A 13 -11.32 -33.37 52.32
N LEU A 14 -11.70 -34.59 52.74
CA LEU A 14 -12.49 -35.57 51.96
C LEU A 14 -14.01 -35.58 52.25
N LEU A 15 -14.79 -36.20 51.34
CA LEU A 15 -15.83 -37.25 51.54
C LEU A 15 -16.34 -37.64 50.12
N ILE A 16 -16.29 -38.87 49.57
CA ILE A 16 -16.69 -40.25 49.99
C ILE A 16 -18.21 -40.50 49.99
N GLY A 17 -18.64 -41.43 49.12
CA GLY A 17 -19.94 -42.11 49.12
C GLY A 17 -19.88 -43.34 48.19
N CYS A 18 -20.32 -44.53 48.64
CA CYS A 18 -20.07 -45.80 47.95
C CYS A 18 -21.19 -46.84 48.05
N GLY A 19 -21.37 -47.61 46.97
CA GLY A 19 -21.95 -48.97 46.96
C GLY A 19 -23.33 -49.12 46.29
N ARG A 20 -23.78 -50.32 45.90
CA ARG A 20 -23.07 -51.58 45.49
C ARG A 20 -24.14 -52.57 44.98
N GLY A 21 -23.92 -53.31 43.88
CA GLY A 21 -24.85 -54.36 43.44
C GLY A 21 -24.42 -55.07 42.14
N ALA A 22 -24.49 -56.41 42.12
CA ALA A 22 -24.10 -57.33 41.04
C ALA A 22 -24.67 -58.75 41.38
N PRO A 23 -24.57 -59.80 40.54
CA PRO A 23 -23.98 -59.94 39.19
C PRO A 23 -25.05 -60.46 38.17
N SER A 24 -24.88 -61.33 37.15
CA SER A 24 -23.76 -62.11 36.54
C SER A 24 -24.13 -62.66 35.14
N SER A 25 -23.18 -62.64 34.19
CA SER A 25 -22.92 -63.69 33.17
C SER A 25 -23.99 -64.02 32.09
N PRO A 26 -23.65 -64.79 31.03
CA PRO A 26 -22.48 -64.62 30.15
C PRO A 26 -22.78 -64.83 28.63
N SER A 27 -21.90 -64.35 27.75
CA SER A 27 -21.51 -65.04 26.49
C SER A 27 -20.30 -64.35 25.86
N ALA A 28 -19.44 -65.10 25.18
CA ALA A 28 -18.24 -64.57 24.53
C ALA A 28 -17.81 -65.43 23.34
N SER A 29 -17.25 -64.82 22.29
CA SER A 29 -16.20 -65.40 21.43
C SER A 29 -15.57 -64.32 20.54
N PRO A 30 -14.31 -64.48 20.09
CA PRO A 30 -13.51 -63.44 19.45
C PRO A 30 -13.57 -63.47 17.91
N SER A 31 -12.82 -62.57 17.26
CA SER A 31 -12.36 -62.73 15.87
C SER A 31 -10.85 -62.48 15.78
N PRO A 32 -10.10 -63.27 14.97
CA PRO A 32 -8.63 -63.25 14.93
C PRO A 32 -8.07 -62.30 13.85
N ALA A 33 -6.75 -62.20 13.80
CA ALA A 33 -6.02 -61.47 12.75
C ALA A 33 -5.49 -62.41 11.65
N ALA A 34 -5.46 -61.86 10.42
CA ALA A 34 -4.55 -62.17 9.30
C ALA A 34 -4.47 -63.61 8.72
N THR A 35 -5.11 -63.78 7.55
CA THR A 35 -4.54 -64.49 6.38
C THR A 35 -4.83 -63.64 5.13
N ALA A 36 -4.04 -63.77 4.06
CA ALA A 36 -4.06 -62.85 2.89
C ALA A 36 -4.41 -63.57 1.56
N VAL A 37 -4.35 -62.80 0.45
CA VAL A 37 -4.33 -63.24 -0.97
C VAL A 37 -5.73 -63.61 -1.56
N PRO A 38 -6.07 -63.25 -2.82
CA PRO A 38 -5.71 -62.07 -3.62
C PRO A 38 -6.95 -61.32 -4.19
N THR A 39 -6.72 -60.16 -4.83
CA THR A 39 -7.61 -59.71 -5.93
C THR A 39 -6.78 -59.03 -7.03
N SER A 40 -7.19 -59.20 -8.29
CA SER A 40 -6.37 -58.87 -9.45
C SER A 40 -6.31 -57.37 -9.75
N ALA A 41 -5.09 -56.85 -9.91
CA ALA A 41 -4.88 -55.71 -10.79
C ALA A 41 -5.17 -56.14 -12.23
N SER A 42 -5.97 -55.35 -12.95
CA SER A 42 -6.09 -55.43 -14.40
C SER A 42 -6.05 -53.99 -14.95
N PRO A 43 -5.30 -53.72 -16.03
CA PRO A 43 -4.88 -52.35 -16.34
C PRO A 43 -5.96 -51.56 -17.09
N SER A 44 -6.08 -50.28 -16.75
CA SER A 44 -6.63 -49.25 -17.63
C SER A 44 -5.50 -48.32 -18.07
N PRO A 45 -5.58 -47.73 -19.28
CA PRO A 45 -4.39 -47.60 -20.12
C PRO A 45 -3.47 -46.46 -19.71
N TRP A 46 -2.18 -46.69 -19.95
CA TRP A 46 -1.22 -45.60 -20.09
C TRP A 46 -1.61 -44.78 -21.32
N VAL A 47 -2.31 -43.67 -21.09
CA VAL A 47 -2.35 -42.59 -22.08
C VAL A 47 -0.91 -42.13 -22.23
N THR A 48 -0.34 -42.36 -23.42
CA THR A 48 0.97 -41.83 -23.80
C THR A 48 1.02 -40.35 -23.48
N ALA A 49 2.15 -39.87 -22.98
CA ALA A 49 2.34 -38.46 -22.66
C ALA A 49 2.19 -37.62 -23.95
N ALA A 50 0.97 -37.16 -24.23
CA ALA A 50 0.75 -35.98 -25.03
C ALA A 50 1.58 -34.88 -24.37
N SER A 51 2.54 -34.33 -25.11
CA SER A 51 3.37 -33.24 -24.63
C SER A 51 2.46 -32.12 -24.17
N SER A 52 2.37 -31.90 -22.86
CA SER A 52 1.57 -30.83 -22.28
C SER A 52 1.90 -29.55 -23.04
N PRO A 53 0.91 -28.83 -23.60
CA PRO A 53 1.21 -27.55 -24.22
C PRO A 53 1.93 -26.70 -23.19
N ILE A 54 3.06 -26.12 -23.57
CA ILE A 54 3.77 -25.13 -22.77
C ILE A 54 2.70 -24.10 -22.36
N PRO A 55 2.50 -23.82 -21.06
CA PRO A 55 1.38 -23.01 -20.63
C PRO A 55 1.47 -21.66 -21.33
N SER A 56 0.45 -21.37 -22.16
CA SER A 56 0.36 -20.13 -22.93
C SER A 56 0.62 -18.95 -22.00
N ALA A 57 1.53 -18.06 -22.39
CA ALA A 57 2.06 -17.02 -21.52
C ALA A 57 0.95 -16.05 -21.08
N HIS A 58 0.29 -16.36 -19.96
CA HIS A 58 -0.79 -15.53 -19.44
C HIS A 58 -0.23 -14.19 -18.99
N CYS A 59 -0.52 -13.14 -19.76
CA CYS A 59 0.00 -11.78 -19.55
C CYS A 59 -0.61 -11.12 -18.29
N GLY A 60 -1.49 -11.85 -17.62
CA GLY A 60 -2.01 -11.55 -16.30
C GLY A 60 -1.22 -12.08 -15.11
N LEU A 61 -0.11 -12.79 -15.29
CA LEU A 61 0.81 -13.13 -14.22
C LEU A 61 1.78 -11.97 -13.91
N PRO A 62 2.45 -11.98 -12.74
CA PRO A 62 3.58 -11.10 -12.47
C PRO A 62 4.64 -11.16 -13.58
N PHE A 63 5.07 -10.00 -14.06
CA PHE A 63 6.11 -9.89 -15.06
C PHE A 63 7.47 -10.24 -14.46
N GLN A 64 7.91 -11.46 -14.75
CA GLN A 64 9.27 -11.92 -14.53
C GLN A 64 10.02 -11.91 -15.86
N PRO A 65 11.17 -11.26 -15.99
CA PRO A 65 11.92 -11.27 -17.22
C PRO A 65 12.49 -12.66 -17.50
N SER A 66 12.25 -13.19 -18.70
CA SER A 66 13.18 -14.19 -19.25
C SER A 66 14.55 -13.51 -19.43
N ARG A 67 15.64 -14.28 -19.37
CA ARG A 67 17.04 -13.78 -19.32
C ARG A 67 17.52 -12.99 -20.56
N SER A 68 16.62 -12.62 -21.47
CA SER A 68 16.92 -12.01 -22.77
C SER A 68 15.90 -10.97 -23.23
N LEU A 69 15.00 -10.47 -22.36
CA LEU A 69 14.11 -9.37 -22.74
C LEU A 69 14.89 -8.03 -22.77
N PRO A 70 14.89 -7.29 -23.89
CA PRO A 70 15.59 -6.00 -23.98
C PRO A 70 14.98 -4.95 -23.04
N SER A 71 15.69 -3.84 -22.84
CA SER A 71 15.10 -2.63 -22.29
C SER A 71 13.97 -2.15 -23.19
N VAL A 72 12.87 -1.70 -22.60
CA VAL A 72 11.82 -1.00 -23.36
C VAL A 72 12.28 0.44 -23.50
N ASP A 73 12.43 0.91 -24.74
CA ASP A 73 12.67 2.33 -24.97
C ASP A 73 11.38 3.11 -24.71
N LEU A 74 11.23 3.59 -23.47
CA LEU A 74 10.10 4.43 -23.06
C LEU A 74 10.04 5.75 -23.86
N LEU A 75 11.12 6.16 -24.54
CA LEU A 75 11.11 7.31 -25.46
C LEU A 75 10.33 7.04 -26.75
N SER A 76 10.28 5.78 -27.20
CA SER A 76 9.55 5.36 -28.41
C SER A 76 8.04 5.23 -28.21
N LEU A 77 7.57 5.18 -26.96
CA LEU A 77 6.15 5.05 -26.63
C LEU A 77 5.37 6.31 -27.04
N THR A 78 4.36 6.13 -27.88
CA THR A 78 3.49 7.21 -28.36
C THR A 78 2.01 6.87 -28.16
N TRP A 79 1.18 7.89 -27.98
CA TRP A 79 -0.26 7.70 -27.90
C TRP A 79 -0.85 7.48 -29.30
N THR A 80 -1.49 6.34 -29.49
CA THR A 80 -2.28 5.99 -30.68
C THR A 80 -3.76 6.00 -30.32
N THR A 81 -4.60 6.49 -31.24
CA THR A 81 -6.06 6.35 -31.12
C THR A 81 -6.48 5.14 -31.93
N GLN A 82 -7.05 4.12 -31.27
CA GLN A 82 -7.46 2.88 -31.91
C GLN A 82 -8.99 2.79 -32.01
N PRO A 83 -9.55 2.27 -33.12
CA PRO A 83 -10.98 2.05 -33.24
C PRO A 83 -11.40 0.86 -32.37
N PHE A 84 -12.33 1.09 -31.46
CA PHE A 84 -12.91 0.05 -30.61
C PHE A 84 -14.45 0.10 -30.69
N PRO A 85 -15.19 -0.99 -30.46
CA PRO A 85 -16.65 -0.97 -30.49
C PRO A 85 -17.24 0.07 -29.52
N GLY A 86 -18.05 1.00 -30.04
CA GLY A 86 -18.78 2.01 -29.25
C GLY A 86 -17.99 3.28 -28.85
N LEU A 87 -16.67 3.26 -28.90
CA LEU A 87 -15.82 4.45 -28.72
C LEU A 87 -14.41 4.25 -29.32
N PRO A 88 -13.74 5.31 -29.82
CA PRO A 88 -12.30 5.27 -29.99
C PRO A 88 -11.62 5.22 -28.60
N ILE A 89 -10.57 4.41 -28.47
CA ILE A 89 -9.75 4.33 -27.25
C ILE A 89 -8.36 4.91 -27.53
N ARG A 90 -7.68 5.41 -26.48
CA ARG A 90 -6.31 5.90 -26.59
C ARG A 90 -5.36 4.93 -25.91
N LEU A 91 -4.39 4.40 -26.66
CA LEU A 91 -3.38 3.45 -26.19
C LEU A 91 -1.98 4.08 -26.24
N LEU A 92 -1.26 4.01 -25.13
CA LEU A 92 0.19 4.16 -25.08
C LEU A 92 0.83 2.76 -25.14
N GLY A 93 1.61 2.48 -26.19
CA GLY A 93 2.18 1.16 -26.46
C GLY A 93 2.04 0.74 -27.93
N PRO A 94 2.23 -0.55 -28.26
CA PRO A 94 2.49 -1.67 -27.35
C PRO A 94 3.89 -1.67 -26.73
N SER A 95 4.06 -2.45 -25.67
CA SER A 95 5.31 -2.66 -24.92
C SER A 95 5.56 -4.15 -24.66
N LEU A 96 6.82 -4.52 -24.45
CA LEU A 96 7.24 -5.87 -24.01
C LEU A 96 7.22 -6.05 -22.48
N ARG A 97 7.02 -4.95 -21.73
CA ARG A 97 6.91 -4.89 -20.26
C ARG A 97 5.64 -4.13 -19.85
N PRO A 98 5.01 -4.44 -18.70
CA PRO A 98 3.86 -3.68 -18.18
C PRO A 98 4.10 -2.17 -18.17
N LEU A 99 3.06 -1.36 -18.39
CA LEU A 99 3.16 0.10 -18.37
C LEU A 99 2.31 0.63 -17.21
N LEU A 100 2.91 0.63 -16.02
CA LEU A 100 2.18 0.85 -14.77
C LEU A 100 1.94 2.36 -14.56
N PRO A 101 0.69 2.84 -14.52
CA PRO A 101 0.39 4.25 -14.37
C PRO A 101 0.64 4.68 -12.93
N TRP A 102 1.46 5.70 -12.73
CA TRP A 102 1.96 6.09 -11.42
C TRP A 102 1.30 7.34 -10.86
N GLY A 103 1.20 8.39 -11.66
CA GLY A 103 0.68 9.70 -11.25
C GLY A 103 0.56 10.66 -12.42
N VAL A 104 -0.23 11.71 -12.27
CA VAL A 104 -0.52 12.70 -13.32
C VAL A 104 -0.17 14.09 -12.81
N SER A 105 0.32 14.97 -13.69
CA SER A 105 0.60 16.37 -13.32
C SER A 105 -0.69 17.12 -12.94
N PRO A 106 -0.64 18.14 -12.06
CA PRO A 106 -1.83 18.89 -11.63
C PRO A 106 -2.64 19.54 -12.77
N ASP A 107 -1.99 19.84 -13.89
CA ASP A 107 -2.59 20.40 -15.11
C ASP A 107 -3.05 19.33 -16.13
N GLY A 108 -2.84 18.04 -15.83
CA GLY A 108 -3.17 16.93 -16.70
C GLY A 108 -2.31 16.78 -17.96
N ARG A 109 -1.26 17.57 -18.19
CA ARG A 109 -0.42 17.44 -19.40
C ARG A 109 0.44 16.17 -19.41
N TRP A 110 0.85 15.67 -18.25
CA TRP A 110 1.86 14.63 -18.11
C TRP A 110 1.37 13.45 -17.28
N LEU A 111 1.80 12.25 -17.66
CA LEU A 111 1.64 11.01 -16.92
C LEU A 111 3.03 10.47 -16.56
N VAL A 112 3.23 10.05 -15.32
CA VAL A 112 4.37 9.22 -14.91
C VAL A 112 4.00 7.75 -15.10
N ILE A 113 4.87 6.99 -15.75
CA ILE A 113 4.75 5.53 -15.90
C ILE A 113 5.97 4.83 -15.31
N ALA A 114 5.76 3.65 -14.75
CA ALA A 114 6.81 2.72 -14.36
C ALA A 114 6.78 1.46 -15.25
N SER A 115 7.93 1.09 -15.81
CA SER A 115 8.18 -0.14 -16.56
C SER A 115 9.00 -1.09 -15.67
N PRO A 116 8.42 -2.16 -15.11
CA PRO A 116 9.15 -3.05 -14.23
C PRO A 116 10.15 -3.88 -15.04
N GLN A 117 11.40 -3.86 -14.60
CA GLN A 117 12.43 -4.79 -15.03
C GLN A 117 12.15 -6.20 -14.46
N ASP A 118 11.70 -6.28 -13.21
CA ASP A 118 11.34 -7.52 -12.50
C ASP A 118 10.27 -7.25 -11.42
N GLU A 119 9.02 -7.68 -11.63
CA GLU A 119 7.91 -7.50 -10.68
C GLU A 119 8.03 -8.37 -9.40
N LEU A 120 9.06 -9.21 -9.24
CA LEU A 120 9.39 -9.91 -7.98
C LEU A 120 10.58 -9.31 -7.23
N ARG A 121 11.31 -8.36 -7.84
CA ARG A 121 12.36 -7.56 -7.18
C ARG A 121 11.99 -6.08 -7.05
N GLY A 122 10.96 -5.66 -7.79
CA GLY A 122 10.51 -4.27 -7.88
C GLY A 122 11.50 -3.32 -8.58
N LEU A 123 12.51 -3.84 -9.27
CA LEU A 123 13.37 -2.98 -10.09
C LEU A 123 12.54 -2.42 -11.27
N ALA A 124 12.57 -1.10 -11.46
CA ALA A 124 11.78 -0.45 -12.50
C ALA A 124 12.44 0.80 -13.11
N GLU A 125 12.08 1.03 -14.36
CA GLU A 125 12.38 2.19 -15.19
C GLU A 125 11.23 3.21 -15.06
N ILE A 126 11.48 4.48 -14.75
CA ILE A 126 10.45 5.54 -14.75
C ILE A 126 10.67 6.54 -15.91
N ALA A 127 9.57 6.80 -16.63
CA ALA A 127 9.47 7.88 -17.60
C ALA A 127 8.23 8.75 -17.37
N ARG A 128 8.34 10.02 -17.78
CA ARG A 128 7.25 10.99 -17.89
C ARG A 128 6.81 11.08 -19.35
N VAL A 129 5.52 10.93 -19.64
CA VAL A 129 4.94 10.86 -20.99
C VAL A 129 3.89 11.95 -21.18
N ALA A 130 3.95 12.68 -22.31
CA ALA A 130 2.98 13.71 -22.65
C ALA A 130 1.62 13.08 -23.00
N ARG A 131 0.53 13.54 -22.39
CA ARG A 131 -0.83 13.08 -22.73
C ARG A 131 -1.35 13.67 -24.04
N HIS A 132 -0.97 14.90 -24.38
CA HIS A 132 -1.43 15.59 -25.60
C HIS A 132 -0.57 16.83 -25.93
N PRO A 133 -0.45 17.27 -27.20
CA PRO A 133 -0.30 16.46 -28.41
C PRO A 133 1.20 16.11 -28.66
N LEU A 134 2.09 16.45 -27.73
CA LEU A 134 3.53 16.56 -27.99
C LEU A 134 4.24 15.24 -28.33
N ASN A 135 3.63 14.07 -28.03
CA ASN A 135 4.18 12.72 -28.24
C ASN A 135 5.68 12.63 -27.86
N ARG A 136 6.02 13.19 -26.69
CA ARG A 136 7.33 13.14 -26.07
C ARG A 136 7.25 12.38 -24.76
N SER A 137 8.23 11.53 -24.56
CA SER A 137 8.52 10.82 -23.32
C SER A 137 9.91 11.24 -22.85
N ILE A 138 10.15 11.23 -21.54
CA ILE A 138 11.36 11.75 -20.90
C ILE A 138 11.73 10.82 -19.75
N TRP A 139 13.00 10.40 -19.70
CA TRP A 139 13.53 9.62 -18.59
C TRP A 139 13.57 10.44 -17.30
N LEU A 140 13.22 9.80 -16.19
CA LEU A 140 13.33 10.40 -14.85
C LEU A 140 14.34 9.62 -14.00
N ASN A 141 14.35 8.28 -14.10
CA ASN A 141 15.38 7.39 -13.55
C ASN A 141 15.27 6.00 -14.23
N ARG A 142 16.38 5.33 -14.56
CA ARG A 142 16.35 3.98 -15.18
C ARG A 142 16.16 2.81 -14.21
N SER A 143 16.53 2.97 -12.94
CA SER A 143 16.55 1.87 -11.97
C SER A 143 16.24 2.36 -10.56
N ILE A 144 14.96 2.41 -10.22
CA ILE A 144 14.52 2.48 -8.83
C ILE A 144 14.14 1.09 -8.31
N THR A 145 14.35 0.86 -7.02
CA THR A 145 13.78 -0.29 -6.31
C THR A 145 12.41 0.11 -5.78
N LEU A 146 11.36 -0.16 -6.55
CA LEU A 146 10.00 -0.25 -6.03
C LEU A 146 9.94 -1.38 -5.00
N LEU A 147 9.10 -1.25 -3.97
CA LEU A 147 8.69 -2.44 -3.21
C LEU A 147 7.68 -3.19 -4.06
N SER A 148 8.09 -4.32 -4.63
CA SER A 148 7.18 -5.19 -5.38
C SER A 148 6.07 -5.71 -4.45
N PRO A 149 4.80 -5.78 -4.91
CA PRO A 149 3.70 -6.35 -4.13
C PRO A 149 3.76 -7.88 -3.99
N LEU A 150 4.86 -8.51 -4.44
CA LEU A 150 4.99 -9.94 -4.69
C LEU A 150 6.34 -10.52 -4.24
N VAL A 151 7.16 -9.77 -3.49
CA VAL A 151 8.43 -10.26 -2.93
C VAL A 151 8.16 -11.27 -1.81
N GLN A 152 7.97 -12.54 -2.22
CA GLN A 152 7.79 -13.72 -1.36
C GLN A 152 6.47 -13.76 -0.54
N PRO A 153 6.04 -14.95 -0.03
CA PRO A 153 4.65 -15.18 0.36
C PRO A 153 4.32 -14.72 1.79
N SER A 154 4.43 -13.41 2.04
CA SER A 154 3.98 -12.76 3.29
C SER A 154 2.47 -12.45 3.33
N ALA A 155 1.69 -13.06 2.44
CA ALA A 155 0.22 -13.11 2.41
C ALA A 155 -0.54 -11.76 2.34
N ARG A 156 0.12 -10.65 1.99
CA ARG A 156 -0.45 -9.29 2.08
C ARG A 156 -0.16 -8.35 0.88
N PRO A 157 -0.74 -8.59 -0.32
CA PRO A 157 -0.95 -7.57 -1.34
C PRO A 157 -1.74 -6.35 -0.86
N LEU A 158 -1.70 -5.26 -1.62
CA LEU A 158 -2.02 -3.89 -1.17
C LEU A 158 -2.90 -3.12 -2.18
N PRO A 159 -3.59 -2.05 -1.78
CA PRO A 159 -4.29 -1.14 -2.71
C PRO A 159 -3.39 -0.52 -3.81
N ALA A 160 -4.00 0.02 -4.88
CA ALA A 160 -3.27 0.60 -6.03
C ALA A 160 -2.43 1.83 -5.66
N TRP A 161 -2.99 2.72 -4.84
CA TRP A 161 -2.35 3.96 -4.37
C TRP A 161 -1.24 3.71 -3.34
N THR A 162 -1.20 2.51 -2.74
CA THR A 162 -0.20 2.11 -1.73
C THR A 162 0.96 1.27 -2.26
N ARG A 163 0.84 0.64 -3.45
CA ARG A 163 1.74 -0.42 -3.99
C ARG A 163 3.22 -0.06 -4.17
N TRP A 164 3.63 1.13 -3.76
CA TRP A 164 4.50 2.00 -4.51
C TRP A 164 5.45 2.84 -3.63
N GLN A 165 5.76 2.35 -2.43
CA GLN A 165 6.77 2.94 -1.54
C GLN A 165 8.17 2.32 -1.72
N GLY A 166 8.77 2.51 -2.89
CA GLY A 166 10.19 2.20 -3.11
C GLY A 166 10.88 3.34 -3.84
N TRP A 167 11.45 4.26 -3.05
CA TRP A 167 12.05 5.56 -3.40
C TRP A 167 11.74 6.11 -4.83
N PRO A 168 10.48 6.44 -5.15
CA PRO A 168 10.07 7.08 -6.40
C PRO A 168 9.84 8.59 -6.23
N TRP A 169 10.13 9.10 -5.03
CA TRP A 169 10.22 10.52 -4.66
C TRP A 169 11.42 11.21 -5.33
N THR A 170 11.85 10.73 -6.49
CA THR A 170 12.64 11.50 -7.43
C THR A 170 11.76 12.53 -8.11
N VAL A 171 10.43 12.37 -8.24
CA VAL A 171 9.57 13.33 -8.97
C VAL A 171 8.60 14.07 -8.05
N SER A 172 8.63 15.40 -8.12
CA SER A 172 7.66 16.30 -7.50
C SER A 172 7.04 17.25 -8.53
N TRP A 173 5.77 17.63 -8.32
CA TRP A 173 4.99 18.48 -9.22
C TRP A 173 4.75 19.87 -8.64
N LEU A 174 5.07 20.91 -9.41
CA LEU A 174 4.68 22.28 -9.09
C LEU A 174 3.25 22.58 -9.60
N LYS A 175 2.65 23.67 -9.11
CA LYS A 175 1.26 24.06 -9.43
C LYS A 175 0.99 24.28 -10.93
N ASP A 176 2.02 24.60 -11.71
CA ASP A 176 1.96 24.81 -13.16
C ASP A 176 2.18 23.54 -14.00
N GLY A 177 2.33 22.38 -13.36
CA GLY A 177 2.62 21.11 -14.00
C GLY A 177 4.06 20.96 -14.50
N THR A 178 4.99 21.86 -14.13
CA THR A 178 6.42 21.56 -14.23
C THR A 178 6.80 20.47 -13.24
N ALA A 179 7.70 19.57 -13.66
CA ALA A 179 8.27 18.56 -12.79
C ALA A 179 9.61 19.05 -12.24
N LEU A 180 9.91 18.65 -11.01
CA LEU A 180 11.20 18.77 -10.36
C LEU A 180 11.69 17.34 -10.08
N TRP A 181 12.88 16.95 -10.53
CA TRP A 181 13.41 15.61 -10.26
C TRP A 181 14.91 15.49 -10.04
N VAL A 182 15.31 14.35 -9.46
CA VAL A 182 16.72 13.96 -9.26
C VAL A 182 17.10 12.88 -10.27
N ASN A 183 18.19 13.10 -11.01
CA ASN A 183 18.72 12.14 -12.01
C ASN A 183 19.73 11.14 -11.41
N GLU A 184 20.30 10.25 -12.23
CA GLU A 184 21.22 9.18 -11.80
C GLU A 184 22.54 9.72 -11.21
N GLU A 185 22.96 10.91 -11.63
CA GLU A 185 24.12 11.65 -11.14
C GLU A 185 23.83 12.44 -9.84
N GLY A 186 22.60 12.37 -9.32
CA GLY A 186 22.16 13.12 -8.14
C GLY A 186 21.97 14.62 -8.40
N GLN A 187 21.91 15.05 -9.65
CA GLN A 187 21.64 16.43 -10.05
C GLN A 187 20.13 16.68 -10.08
N ILE A 188 19.74 17.94 -9.95
CA ILE A 188 18.34 18.35 -10.05
C ILE A 188 18.02 18.80 -11.46
N GLU A 189 16.97 18.25 -12.03
CA GLU A 189 16.39 18.68 -13.29
C GLU A 189 14.99 19.27 -13.03
N TRP A 190 14.70 20.40 -13.66
CA TRP A 190 13.42 21.10 -13.54
C TRP A 190 12.90 21.49 -14.92
N GLY A 191 11.60 21.33 -15.13
CA GLY A 191 10.92 21.91 -16.28
C GLY A 191 9.71 21.11 -16.76
N ASP A 192 9.06 21.66 -17.79
CA ASP A 192 7.96 20.97 -18.46
C ASP A 192 8.46 19.86 -19.40
N GLY A 193 9.76 19.78 -19.69
CA GLY A 193 10.33 18.73 -20.53
C GLY A 193 10.41 19.05 -22.03
N THR A 194 9.86 20.18 -22.47
CA THR A 194 10.26 20.79 -23.75
C THR A 194 11.56 21.59 -23.57
N ALA A 195 11.71 22.22 -22.41
CA ALA A 195 12.98 22.61 -21.83
C ALA A 195 13.20 21.85 -20.50
N VAL A 196 14.45 21.54 -20.20
CA VAL A 196 14.92 21.03 -18.91
C VAL A 196 16.08 21.90 -18.48
N GLU A 197 15.98 22.53 -17.31
CA GLU A 197 17.07 23.24 -16.67
C GLU A 197 17.68 22.35 -15.58
N GLN A 198 19.00 22.20 -15.60
CA GLN A 198 19.73 21.64 -14.46
C GLN A 198 19.92 22.72 -13.40
N LEU A 199 19.39 22.47 -12.20
CA LEU A 199 19.47 23.41 -11.08
C LEU A 199 20.73 23.12 -10.22
N PRO A 200 21.44 24.16 -9.77
CA PRO A 200 22.63 24.00 -8.94
C PRO A 200 22.24 23.48 -7.55
N ALA A 201 22.43 22.18 -7.31
CA ALA A 201 22.31 21.56 -6.00
C ALA A 201 23.59 21.78 -5.16
N PRO A 202 23.49 21.86 -3.82
CA PRO A 202 24.66 22.06 -2.95
C PRO A 202 25.49 20.77 -2.77
N ALA A 203 24.89 19.61 -3.00
CA ALA A 203 25.50 18.28 -2.97
C ALA A 203 24.67 17.32 -3.85
N PRO A 204 25.23 16.17 -4.30
CA PRO A 204 24.46 15.15 -5.02
C PRO A 204 23.32 14.59 -4.16
N LEU A 205 22.11 14.64 -4.69
CA LEU A 205 20.86 14.30 -4.01
C LEU A 205 20.43 12.84 -4.23
N VAL A 206 19.57 12.36 -3.32
CA VAL A 206 18.83 11.08 -3.44
C VAL A 206 17.31 11.26 -3.35
N TRP A 207 16.84 12.47 -3.04
CA TRP A 207 15.44 12.80 -2.82
C TRP A 207 15.20 14.29 -3.03
N ILE A 208 14.03 14.64 -3.61
CA ILE A 208 13.54 16.01 -3.63
C ILE A 208 12.01 16.04 -3.57
N GLU A 209 11.46 16.93 -2.75
CA GLU A 209 10.01 17.17 -2.71
C GLU A 209 9.69 18.66 -2.60
N GLY A 210 9.04 19.18 -3.64
CA GLY A 210 8.53 20.55 -3.71
C GLY A 210 7.08 20.65 -3.26
N SER A 211 6.77 21.74 -2.55
CA SER A 211 5.41 22.24 -2.42
C SER A 211 4.96 22.91 -3.73
N PRO A 212 3.64 23.13 -3.95
CA PRO A 212 3.13 23.71 -5.19
C PRO A 212 3.65 25.13 -5.53
N SER A 213 4.31 25.82 -4.59
CA SER A 213 4.92 27.16 -4.79
C SER A 213 6.35 27.12 -5.35
N GLY A 214 6.98 25.95 -5.48
CA GLY A 214 8.39 25.84 -5.85
C GLY A 214 9.37 26.03 -4.68
N GLN A 215 8.90 25.96 -3.44
CA GLN A 215 9.74 25.81 -2.25
C GLN A 215 9.67 24.35 -1.75
N GLY A 216 10.73 23.81 -1.17
CA GLY A 216 10.70 22.41 -0.73
C GLY A 216 11.90 21.91 0.05
N PHE A 217 12.01 20.59 0.12
CA PHE A 217 13.03 19.87 0.87
C PHE A 217 13.76 18.85 -0.01
N ALA A 218 15.03 18.59 0.31
CA ALA A 218 15.85 17.60 -0.38
C ALA A 218 16.81 16.89 0.58
N ARG A 219 17.28 15.70 0.21
CA ARG A 219 18.25 14.90 0.98
C ARG A 219 19.44 14.56 0.10
N ASP A 220 20.64 14.83 0.61
CA ASP A 220 21.88 14.44 -0.07
C ASP A 220 22.29 12.98 0.20
N THR A 221 23.23 12.50 -0.62
CA THR A 221 23.85 11.16 -0.53
C THR A 221 24.54 10.87 0.82
N THR A 222 24.85 11.90 1.63
CA THR A 222 25.41 11.77 2.99
C THR A 222 24.34 11.87 4.09
N GLY A 223 23.06 11.96 3.71
CA GLY A 223 21.92 12.11 4.61
C GLY A 223 21.71 13.53 5.14
N GLY A 224 22.42 14.54 4.63
CA GLY A 224 22.14 15.94 4.95
C GLY A 224 20.78 16.36 4.38
N LEU A 225 20.04 17.16 5.15
CA LEU A 225 18.71 17.64 4.81
C LEU A 225 18.78 19.12 4.45
N TRP A 226 18.16 19.50 3.33
CA TRP A 226 18.22 20.85 2.75
C TRP A 226 16.82 21.41 2.53
N ARG A 227 16.68 22.74 2.69
CA ARG A 227 15.55 23.54 2.18
C ARG A 227 15.95 24.20 0.86
N PHE A 228 14.98 24.37 -0.03
CA PHE A 228 15.15 25.11 -1.26
C PHE A 228 14.01 26.08 -1.56
N ASP A 229 14.35 27.14 -2.30
CA ASP A 229 13.42 28.10 -2.90
C ASP A 229 13.81 28.27 -4.38
N LEU A 230 13.04 27.64 -5.28
CA LEU A 230 13.31 27.70 -6.73
C LEU A 230 13.13 29.12 -7.30
N PRO A 231 12.09 29.90 -6.95
CA PRO A 231 11.96 31.30 -7.38
C PRO A 231 13.18 32.17 -7.05
N ARG A 232 13.85 31.93 -5.92
CA ARG A 232 15.08 32.64 -5.50
C ARG A 232 16.37 31.92 -5.89
N ARG A 233 16.29 30.68 -6.40
CA ARG A 233 17.43 29.76 -6.64
C ARG A 233 18.33 29.59 -5.41
N ARG A 234 17.70 29.41 -4.24
CA ARG A 234 18.40 29.31 -2.94
C ARG A 234 18.35 27.91 -2.36
N TRP A 235 19.41 27.59 -1.61
CA TRP A 235 19.58 26.38 -0.82
C TRP A 235 20.05 26.76 0.58
N GLU A 236 19.44 26.17 1.60
CA GLU A 236 19.81 26.36 3.01
C GLU A 236 19.87 24.99 3.69
N PRO A 237 20.97 24.63 4.39
CA PRO A 237 20.99 23.41 5.17
C PRO A 237 19.94 23.49 6.29
N VAL A 238 19.28 22.39 6.59
CA VAL A 238 18.38 22.33 7.76
C VAL A 238 19.24 22.27 9.03
N THR A 239 18.93 23.16 9.98
CA THR A 239 19.53 23.16 11.32
C THR A 239 18.49 22.66 12.34
N PRO A 240 18.90 22.01 13.45
CA PRO A 240 20.27 21.65 13.85
C PRO A 240 20.86 20.48 13.06
N ALA A 241 22.20 20.37 13.06
CA ALA A 241 22.93 19.33 12.33
C ALA A 241 22.69 17.89 12.83
N GLU A 242 22.09 17.70 14.02
CA GLU A 242 21.64 16.37 14.48
C GLU A 242 20.53 15.75 13.61
N LEU A 243 19.98 16.51 12.66
CA LEU A 243 19.05 16.03 11.63
C LEU A 243 19.74 15.34 10.45
N GLN A 244 21.07 15.31 10.37
CA GLN A 244 21.77 14.50 9.38
C GLN A 244 21.44 13.00 9.59
N GLY A 245 21.00 12.34 8.52
CA GLY A 245 20.58 10.94 8.54
C GLY A 245 19.12 10.72 8.95
N SER A 246 18.41 11.73 9.46
CA SER A 246 17.01 11.65 9.92
C SER A 246 16.05 11.00 8.90
N THR A 247 15.02 10.31 9.38
CA THR A 247 14.02 9.66 8.53
C THR A 247 12.94 10.68 8.12
N LEU A 248 12.56 10.61 6.84
CA LEU A 248 11.58 11.50 6.23
C LEU A 248 10.16 11.02 6.54
N GLY A 249 9.31 11.91 7.05
CA GLY A 249 7.89 11.66 7.24
C GLY A 249 7.07 12.10 6.03
N GLY A 250 6.73 13.38 6.01
CA GLY A 250 5.87 13.98 4.99
C GLY A 250 5.56 15.45 5.31
N TRP A 251 4.75 16.08 4.47
CA TRP A 251 4.24 17.43 4.71
C TRP A 251 3.19 17.48 5.83
N GLY A 252 3.18 18.55 6.62
CA GLY A 252 2.01 18.92 7.41
C GLY A 252 0.82 19.33 6.52
N PRO A 253 -0.43 19.36 7.04
CA PRO A 253 -1.65 19.56 6.23
C PRO A 253 -1.70 20.86 5.42
N ASP A 254 -0.98 21.89 5.85
CA ASP A 254 -0.88 23.20 5.21
C ASP A 254 0.28 23.31 4.20
N HIS A 255 1.09 22.26 4.06
CA HIS A 255 2.36 22.23 3.34
C HIS A 255 3.34 23.38 3.71
N THR A 256 3.25 23.97 4.92
CA THR A 256 4.22 25.00 5.38
C THR A 256 5.42 24.43 6.11
N TRP A 257 5.45 23.12 6.32
CA TRP A 257 6.51 22.41 7.05
C TRP A 257 6.50 20.91 6.74
N PHE A 258 7.61 20.25 7.04
CA PHE A 258 7.81 18.82 6.85
C PHE A 258 8.20 18.14 8.17
N LEU A 259 7.66 16.94 8.42
CA LEU A 259 7.99 16.12 9.58
C LEU A 259 9.22 15.25 9.26
N VAL A 260 10.21 15.27 10.14
CA VAL A 260 11.29 14.27 10.18
C VAL A 260 11.47 13.71 11.59
N TRP A 261 12.10 12.55 11.74
CA TRP A 261 12.52 12.05 13.05
C TRP A 261 13.93 11.49 13.07
N THR A 262 14.50 11.51 14.27
CA THR A 262 15.80 10.91 14.59
C THR A 262 15.59 9.79 15.59
N ASP A 263 16.20 8.63 15.33
CA ASP A 263 16.28 7.55 16.32
C ASP A 263 17.04 8.03 17.57
N CYS A 264 16.60 7.57 18.73
CA CYS A 264 17.22 7.91 20.00
C CYS A 264 16.97 6.81 21.05
N PRO A 265 17.81 6.75 22.11
CA PRO A 265 17.63 5.77 23.18
C PRO A 265 16.22 5.88 23.80
N PRO A 266 15.51 4.76 24.03
CA PRO A 266 14.25 4.77 24.75
C PRO A 266 14.51 5.24 26.20
N MET A 267 13.82 6.30 26.65
CA MET A 267 14.04 6.83 28.00
C MET A 267 13.60 5.84 29.08
N THR A 268 12.44 5.20 28.85
CA THR A 268 11.90 4.07 29.61
C THR A 268 11.03 3.25 28.65
N PRO A 269 11.14 1.90 28.59
CA PRO A 269 10.15 1.09 27.89
C PRO A 269 8.82 1.13 28.66
N PRO A 270 7.66 1.40 28.02
CA PRO A 270 6.38 1.55 28.70
C PRO A 270 5.74 0.21 29.14
N GLY A 271 6.36 -0.93 28.83
CA GLY A 271 5.90 -2.26 29.18
C GLY A 271 7.01 -3.31 29.05
N PRO A 272 6.69 -4.61 29.23
CA PRO A 272 7.63 -5.70 28.99
C PRO A 272 8.08 -5.75 27.53
N GLU A 273 9.18 -6.44 27.25
CA GLU A 273 9.61 -6.73 25.89
C GLU A 273 8.60 -7.66 25.19
N LEU A 274 8.18 -7.29 23.98
CA LEU A 274 7.37 -8.17 23.12
C LEU A 274 8.32 -9.11 22.34
N PRO A 275 8.03 -10.42 22.22
CA PRO A 275 8.93 -11.36 21.56
C PRO A 275 9.31 -10.94 20.13
N GLY A 276 10.61 -10.74 19.89
CA GLY A 276 11.16 -10.33 18.59
C GLY A 276 11.13 -8.82 18.32
N ALA A 277 10.56 -8.01 19.21
CA ALA A 277 10.49 -6.55 19.08
C ALA A 277 11.52 -5.84 19.96
N THR A 278 11.92 -4.63 19.55
CA THR A 278 12.80 -3.73 20.30
C THR A 278 12.04 -2.43 20.60
N TRP A 279 12.15 -1.93 21.83
CA TRP A 279 11.60 -0.61 22.19
C TRP A 279 12.48 0.50 21.62
N GLN A 280 12.02 1.17 20.57
CA GLN A 280 12.74 2.20 19.82
C GLN A 280 12.20 3.59 20.15
N GLY A 281 13.09 4.52 20.50
CA GLY A 281 12.74 5.92 20.75
C GLY A 281 12.80 6.74 19.46
N LEU A 282 11.70 7.41 19.11
CA LEU A 282 11.64 8.31 17.94
C LEU A 282 11.43 9.75 18.42
N ARG A 283 12.35 10.65 18.06
CA ARG A 283 12.25 12.09 18.37
C ARG A 283 11.80 12.84 17.12
N PHE A 284 10.66 13.53 17.22
CA PHE A 284 10.06 14.24 16.11
C PHE A 284 10.57 15.67 15.99
N TRP A 285 10.62 16.17 14.75
CA TRP A 285 11.05 17.51 14.40
C TRP A 285 10.16 18.10 13.31
N ARG A 286 9.67 19.31 13.53
CA ARG A 286 9.01 20.14 12.53
C ARG A 286 10.07 20.97 11.83
N VAL A 287 10.29 20.75 10.55
CA VAL A 287 11.15 21.60 9.71
C VAL A 287 10.29 22.62 8.97
N PRO A 288 10.33 23.93 9.29
CA PRO A 288 9.57 24.93 8.56
C PRO A 288 10.07 25.08 7.12
N LEU A 289 9.17 25.34 6.18
CA LEU A 289 9.51 25.61 4.77
C LEU A 289 10.25 26.96 4.58
N ARG A 290 10.16 27.83 5.58
CA ARG A 290 10.67 29.21 5.53
C ARG A 290 12.20 29.26 5.69
N GLU A 291 12.85 30.11 4.90
CA GLU A 291 14.26 30.48 5.04
C GLU A 291 14.58 31.00 6.46
N ASP A 292 15.82 30.77 6.91
CA ASP A 292 16.41 31.17 8.21
C ASP A 292 15.69 30.61 9.46
N GLN A 293 14.67 29.74 9.32
CA GLN A 293 14.00 29.12 10.46
C GLN A 293 14.58 27.73 10.79
N PRO A 294 15.16 27.53 12.00
CA PRO A 294 15.63 26.22 12.43
C PRO A 294 14.45 25.26 12.63
N ALA A 295 14.71 23.96 12.50
CA ALA A 295 13.75 22.93 12.83
C ALA A 295 13.42 22.95 14.32
N ARG A 296 12.13 22.92 14.65
CA ARG A 296 11.64 22.85 16.03
C ARG A 296 11.56 21.39 16.45
N ARG A 297 12.24 21.02 17.53
CA ARG A 297 12.01 19.73 18.20
C ARG A 297 10.55 19.69 18.70
N LEU A 298 9.88 18.57 18.49
CA LEU A 298 8.56 18.28 19.01
C LEU A 298 8.66 17.27 20.16
N GLY A 299 7.66 16.40 20.31
CA GLY A 299 7.69 15.29 21.26
C GLY A 299 8.71 14.20 20.93
N GLN A 300 8.79 13.21 21.82
CA GLN A 300 9.52 11.96 21.62
C GLN A 300 8.65 10.79 22.09
N VAL A 301 8.44 9.81 21.22
CA VAL A 301 7.66 8.60 21.50
C VAL A 301 8.57 7.39 21.67
N VAL A 302 8.09 6.34 22.33
CA VAL A 302 8.75 5.03 22.39
C VAL A 302 7.78 3.97 21.87
N LEU A 303 8.16 3.27 20.80
CA LEU A 303 7.32 2.27 20.12
C LEU A 303 7.99 0.88 20.17
N PRO A 304 7.22 -0.22 20.23
CA PRO A 304 7.78 -1.56 20.11
C PRO A 304 7.89 -1.88 18.62
N MET A 305 9.08 -1.79 18.05
CA MET A 305 9.31 -1.98 16.61
C MET A 305 9.95 -3.34 16.29
N VAL A 306 9.68 -3.88 15.11
CA VAL A 306 10.29 -5.13 14.60
C VAL A 306 10.97 -4.88 13.25
N GLY A 307 12.01 -5.65 12.94
CA GLY A 307 12.51 -5.70 11.56
C GLY A 307 11.43 -6.26 10.63
N THR A 308 11.25 -5.66 9.45
CA THR A 308 10.31 -6.17 8.45
C THR A 308 10.77 -5.87 7.03
N ASP A 309 10.49 -6.81 6.13
CA ASP A 309 10.53 -6.63 4.68
C ASP A 309 9.12 -6.32 4.11
N ALA A 310 8.10 -6.25 4.99
CA ALA A 310 6.73 -5.94 4.60
C ALA A 310 6.53 -4.45 4.35
N TRP A 311 5.64 -4.13 3.41
CA TRP A 311 5.21 -2.76 3.14
C TRP A 311 4.53 -2.10 4.35
N MET A 312 4.74 -0.79 4.49
CA MET A 312 4.15 0.07 5.52
C MET A 312 3.32 1.22 4.91
N PRO A 313 2.24 1.68 5.57
CA PRO A 313 1.44 2.81 5.10
C PRO A 313 2.22 4.12 5.06
N PRO A 314 1.85 5.07 4.18
CA PRO A 314 2.52 6.37 4.15
C PRO A 314 2.50 7.06 5.52
N HIS A 315 3.62 7.68 5.88
CA HIS A 315 3.66 8.62 6.98
C HIS A 315 2.86 9.86 6.57
N GLN A 316 1.75 10.12 7.24
CA GLN A 316 0.80 11.16 6.83
C GLN A 316 0.15 11.83 8.05
N PRO A 317 -0.07 13.15 7.98
CA PRO A 317 -0.77 13.86 9.04
C PRO A 317 -2.25 13.49 9.04
N LEU A 318 -2.90 13.70 10.17
CA LEU A 318 -4.34 13.90 10.23
C LEU A 318 -4.65 15.38 9.97
N GLU A 319 -5.91 15.70 9.70
CA GLU A 319 -6.38 17.06 9.38
C GLU A 319 -6.03 18.13 10.46
N ASP A 320 -5.77 17.71 11.71
CA ASP A 320 -5.35 18.61 12.80
C ASP A 320 -3.84 18.93 12.85
N GLY A 321 -3.02 18.21 12.10
CA GLY A 321 -1.57 18.39 11.98
C GLY A 321 -0.72 17.96 13.20
N SER A 322 -1.29 17.77 14.40
CA SER A 322 -0.55 17.25 15.56
C SER A 322 -0.53 15.72 15.59
N ARG A 323 -1.60 15.07 15.09
CA ARG A 323 -1.68 13.62 14.98
C ARG A 323 -1.23 13.13 13.61
N TRP A 324 -0.53 12.00 13.61
CA TRP A 324 0.08 11.40 12.43
C TRP A 324 -0.10 9.89 12.44
N ILE A 325 -0.39 9.31 11.28
CA ILE A 325 -0.14 7.89 11.04
C ILE A 325 1.30 7.76 10.57
N LEU A 326 2.08 6.89 11.21
CA LEU A 326 3.42 6.53 10.78
C LEU A 326 3.43 5.09 10.28
N GLY A 327 3.96 4.88 9.07
CA GLY A 327 4.26 3.56 8.51
C GLY A 327 5.39 2.85 9.24
N LEU A 328 5.08 2.24 10.39
CA LEU A 328 6.05 1.53 11.20
C LEU A 328 5.54 0.13 11.59
N PRO A 329 6.41 -0.90 11.55
CA PRO A 329 6.05 -2.26 11.92
C PRO A 329 6.09 -2.41 13.44
N LEU A 330 4.98 -2.86 14.04
CA LEU A 330 4.83 -2.95 15.48
C LEU A 330 4.98 -4.39 16.01
N GLY A 331 5.53 -4.52 17.22
CA GLY A 331 5.85 -5.78 17.91
C GLY A 331 4.67 -6.68 18.26
N ASN A 332 3.45 -6.25 18.00
CA ASN A 332 2.22 -7.06 18.05
C ASN A 332 1.86 -7.68 16.68
N GLY A 333 2.71 -7.56 15.66
CA GLY A 333 2.39 -7.93 14.28
C GLY A 333 1.45 -6.93 13.57
N GLY A 334 1.26 -5.75 14.17
CA GLY A 334 0.49 -4.65 13.64
C GLY A 334 1.27 -3.78 12.66
N ILE A 335 0.56 -3.15 11.72
CA ILE A 335 1.12 -2.28 10.71
C ILE A 335 0.60 -0.84 10.94
N GLY A 336 1.52 0.10 11.09
CA GLY A 336 1.23 1.51 11.32
C GLY A 336 1.04 1.87 12.79
N ALA A 337 1.34 3.12 13.15
CA ALA A 337 1.12 3.69 14.47
C ALA A 337 0.47 5.07 14.38
N LEU A 338 -0.61 5.31 15.13
CA LEU A 338 -1.09 6.67 15.40
C LEU A 338 -0.27 7.27 16.54
N VAL A 339 0.35 8.42 16.29
CA VAL A 339 1.05 9.21 17.30
C VAL A 339 0.53 10.65 17.29
N ASP A 340 0.59 11.32 18.44
CA ASP A 340 0.67 12.77 18.47
C ASP A 340 2.15 13.17 18.50
N VAL A 341 2.61 13.92 17.49
CA VAL A 341 4.03 14.28 17.35
C VAL A 341 4.43 15.47 18.22
N GLU A 342 3.47 16.29 18.67
CA GLU A 342 3.71 17.44 19.55
C GLU A 342 3.80 16.98 21.01
N GLU A 343 2.87 16.14 21.48
CA GLU A 343 2.91 15.52 22.81
C GLU A 343 3.97 14.39 22.91
N GLY A 344 4.34 13.76 21.80
CA GLY A 344 5.18 12.55 21.78
C GLY A 344 4.45 11.28 22.19
N ARG A 345 3.12 11.26 22.03
CA ARG A 345 2.23 10.25 22.58
C ARG A 345 1.84 9.20 21.55
N TRP A 346 2.11 7.93 21.83
CA TRP A 346 1.51 6.81 21.10
C TRP A 346 0.04 6.62 21.50
N TRP A 347 -0.84 6.46 20.52
CA TRP A 347 -2.20 5.99 20.72
C TRP A 347 -2.24 4.47 20.53
N ASP A 348 -2.01 3.75 21.62
CA ASP A 348 -2.13 2.29 21.67
C ASP A 348 -3.60 1.81 21.60
N ALA A 349 -3.80 0.49 21.67
CA ALA A 349 -5.13 -0.11 21.64
C ALA A 349 -6.08 0.43 22.73
N ALA A 350 -5.59 0.67 23.95
CA ALA A 350 -6.41 1.17 25.05
C ALA A 350 -6.70 2.68 24.90
N ALA A 351 -5.74 3.48 24.43
CA ALA A 351 -5.92 4.89 24.12
C ALA A 351 -6.91 5.11 22.96
N LEU A 352 -6.99 4.17 22.01
CA LEU A 352 -8.01 4.11 20.97
C LEU A 352 -9.39 3.61 21.45
N GLY A 353 -9.50 3.18 22.72
CA GLY A 353 -10.74 2.68 23.30
C GLY A 353 -11.11 1.25 22.89
N LEU A 354 -10.14 0.44 22.45
CA LEU A 354 -10.38 -0.99 22.20
C LEU A 354 -10.50 -1.76 23.54
N PRO A 355 -11.31 -2.83 23.62
CA PRO A 355 -11.42 -3.62 24.83
C PRO A 355 -10.11 -4.37 25.16
N PRO A 356 -9.90 -4.77 26.43
CA PRO A 356 -8.79 -5.65 26.81
C PRO A 356 -8.73 -6.92 25.93
N GLY A 357 -7.51 -7.37 25.61
CA GLY A 357 -7.29 -8.51 24.72
C GLY A 357 -7.45 -8.20 23.22
N TRP A 358 -7.75 -6.96 22.83
CA TRP A 358 -7.67 -6.50 21.44
C TRP A 358 -6.37 -5.74 21.15
N PHE A 359 -5.90 -5.82 19.91
CA PHE A 359 -4.75 -5.09 19.41
C PHE A 359 -5.05 -4.47 18.04
N VAL A 360 -4.32 -3.40 17.70
CA VAL A 360 -4.33 -2.81 16.35
C VAL A 360 -3.49 -3.69 15.42
N ARG A 361 -4.11 -4.29 14.41
CA ARG A 361 -3.44 -5.09 13.36
C ARG A 361 -3.08 -4.23 12.14
N GLU A 362 -3.86 -3.18 11.88
CA GLU A 362 -3.55 -2.16 10.89
C GLU A 362 -4.15 -0.82 11.33
N ILE A 363 -3.45 0.28 11.06
CA ILE A 363 -4.03 1.63 11.09
C ILE A 363 -3.56 2.44 9.88
N GLN A 364 -4.52 3.06 9.20
CA GLN A 364 -4.31 3.94 8.06
C GLN A 364 -5.27 5.14 8.13
N ALA A 365 -4.95 6.22 7.44
CA ALA A 365 -5.85 7.37 7.29
C ALA A 365 -6.16 7.62 5.81
N SER A 366 -7.22 8.37 5.55
CA SER A 366 -7.62 8.80 4.22
C SER A 366 -6.64 9.83 3.61
N PRO A 367 -6.63 10.05 2.29
CA PRO A 367 -5.64 10.88 1.60
C PRO A 367 -5.56 12.36 2.05
N ARG A 368 -6.63 12.95 2.59
CA ARG A 368 -6.58 14.30 3.20
C ARG A 368 -6.45 14.27 4.73
N GLY A 369 -6.27 13.09 5.32
CA GLY A 369 -6.13 12.90 6.77
C GLY A 369 -7.41 13.15 7.57
N GLY A 370 -8.58 13.28 6.92
CA GLY A 370 -9.87 13.57 7.55
C GLY A 370 -10.55 12.37 8.23
N TRP A 371 -10.14 11.15 7.89
CA TRP A 371 -10.64 9.89 8.45
C TRP A 371 -9.50 8.94 8.82
N VAL A 372 -9.72 8.14 9.85
CA VAL A 372 -8.82 7.06 10.29
C VAL A 372 -9.58 5.74 10.25
N ALA A 373 -8.97 4.74 9.62
CA ALA A 373 -9.40 3.35 9.65
C ALA A 373 -8.47 2.55 10.56
N ILE A 374 -9.05 1.86 11.55
CA ILE A 374 -8.37 1.01 12.49
C ILE A 374 -8.91 -0.41 12.30
N HIS A 375 -8.08 -1.35 11.85
CA HIS A 375 -8.44 -2.77 11.87
C HIS A 375 -7.91 -3.42 13.15
N ALA A 376 -8.79 -3.64 14.10
CA ALA A 376 -8.52 -4.27 15.39
C ALA A 376 -8.78 -5.79 15.35
N GLN A 377 -8.03 -6.57 16.12
CA GLN A 377 -8.25 -8.01 16.27
C GLN A 377 -8.05 -8.49 17.71
N ARG A 378 -8.65 -9.62 18.07
CA ARG A 378 -8.48 -10.28 19.37
C ARG A 378 -7.18 -11.09 19.40
N GLN A 379 -6.41 -10.98 20.47
CA GLN A 379 -5.14 -11.68 20.65
C GLN A 379 -5.32 -13.20 20.86
N GLU A 380 -6.42 -13.60 21.51
CA GLU A 380 -6.74 -15.00 21.82
C GLU A 380 -7.37 -15.76 20.64
N ALA A 381 -7.77 -15.06 19.57
CA ALA A 381 -8.46 -15.62 18.42
C ALA A 381 -8.08 -14.87 17.10
N PRO A 382 -6.78 -14.90 16.70
CA PRO A 382 -6.28 -14.19 15.51
C PRO A 382 -6.74 -14.80 14.17
N GLU A 383 -7.43 -15.95 14.21
CA GLU A 383 -8.13 -16.57 13.09
C GLU A 383 -9.56 -16.03 12.88
N LEU A 384 -10.17 -15.41 13.91
CA LEU A 384 -11.49 -14.80 13.76
C LEU A 384 -11.42 -13.47 12.99
N PRO A 385 -12.49 -13.12 12.23
CA PRO A 385 -12.57 -11.86 11.52
C PRO A 385 -12.37 -10.68 12.48
N GLY A 386 -11.46 -9.77 12.13
CA GLY A 386 -11.23 -8.55 12.89
C GLY A 386 -12.36 -7.53 12.74
N ARG A 387 -12.23 -6.41 13.44
CA ARG A 387 -13.17 -5.29 13.40
C ARG A 387 -12.53 -4.09 12.72
N LEU A 388 -13.16 -3.59 11.68
CA LEU A 388 -12.87 -2.28 11.12
C LEU A 388 -13.63 -1.21 11.91
N ILE A 389 -12.92 -0.19 12.35
CA ILE A 389 -13.43 1.01 13.00
C ILE A 389 -13.04 2.20 12.13
N LEU A 390 -14.02 2.96 11.66
CA LEU A 390 -13.83 4.22 10.96
C LEU A 390 -14.19 5.39 11.89
N ARG A 391 -13.30 6.38 12.01
CA ARG A 391 -13.48 7.61 12.82
C ARG A 391 -12.99 8.82 12.05
N SER A 392 -13.54 10.00 12.36
CA SER A 392 -12.99 11.28 11.90
C SER A 392 -11.62 11.56 12.53
N ALA A 393 -10.81 12.38 11.86
CA ALA A 393 -9.47 12.82 12.29
C ALA A 393 -9.43 13.36 13.73
N ALA A 394 -10.49 14.07 14.12
CA ALA A 394 -10.64 14.63 15.47
C ALA A 394 -10.62 13.55 16.57
N LEU A 395 -11.00 12.31 16.25
CA LEU A 395 -11.27 11.20 17.19
C LEU A 395 -12.32 11.54 18.27
N GLN A 396 -13.20 12.50 17.97
CA GLN A 396 -14.33 12.90 18.81
C GLN A 396 -15.65 12.50 18.14
N GLY A 397 -16.59 11.98 18.92
CA GLY A 397 -17.89 11.51 18.43
C GLY A 397 -17.96 9.99 18.18
N SER A 398 -18.95 9.56 17.40
CA SER A 398 -19.24 8.15 17.13
C SER A 398 -18.34 7.54 16.05
N SER A 399 -17.79 6.34 16.30
CA SER A 399 -17.26 5.48 15.23
C SER A 399 -18.38 4.85 14.40
N TRP A 400 -18.06 4.53 13.15
CA TRP A 400 -18.74 3.46 12.41
C TRP A 400 -17.89 2.19 12.53
N GLU A 401 -18.50 1.05 12.88
CA GLU A 401 -17.78 -0.20 13.16
C GLU A 401 -18.45 -1.41 12.51
N ARG A 402 -17.70 -2.25 11.80
CA ARG A 402 -18.18 -3.54 11.26
C ARG A 402 -17.12 -4.62 11.45
N GLU A 403 -17.56 -5.85 11.73
CA GLU A 403 -16.69 -7.02 11.84
C GLU A 403 -16.56 -7.69 10.46
N GLY A 404 -15.40 -8.26 10.16
CA GLY A 404 -15.13 -8.95 8.89
C GLY A 404 -14.96 -8.05 7.66
N MET A 405 -14.72 -6.75 7.82
CA MET A 405 -14.41 -5.84 6.70
C MET A 405 -12.97 -5.29 6.78
N GLY A 406 -12.39 -4.99 5.62
CA GLY A 406 -11.13 -4.26 5.47
C GLY A 406 -11.28 -3.09 4.48
N VAL A 407 -10.35 -2.14 4.52
CA VAL A 407 -10.30 -1.01 3.57
C VAL A 407 -9.56 -1.44 2.31
N VAL A 408 -10.17 -1.18 1.15
CA VAL A 408 -9.65 -1.54 -0.18
C VAL A 408 -9.16 -0.31 -0.94
N ALA A 409 -9.86 0.84 -0.85
CA ALA A 409 -9.41 2.10 -1.44
C ALA A 409 -10.13 3.30 -0.81
N TRP A 410 -9.46 4.46 -0.75
CA TRP A 410 -10.08 5.74 -0.39
C TRP A 410 -10.30 6.62 -1.62
N HIS A 411 -11.35 7.45 -1.58
CA HIS A 411 -11.49 8.57 -2.50
C HIS A 411 -10.37 9.60 -2.24
N PRO A 412 -9.73 10.20 -3.27
CA PRO A 412 -8.66 11.21 -3.11
C PRO A 412 -9.13 12.56 -2.52
N GLU A 413 -10.38 12.61 -2.04
CA GLU A 413 -11.00 13.79 -1.43
C GLU A 413 -11.76 13.44 -0.15
N ASP A 414 -11.55 12.24 0.40
CA ASP A 414 -12.16 11.77 1.65
C ASP A 414 -13.71 11.67 1.60
N ARG A 415 -14.30 11.66 0.40
CA ARG A 415 -15.77 11.60 0.15
C ARG A 415 -16.38 10.20 0.24
N ALA A 416 -15.56 9.14 0.09
CA ALA A 416 -16.00 7.76 0.15
C ALA A 416 -14.82 6.80 0.43
N VAL A 417 -15.14 5.59 0.86
CA VAL A 417 -14.19 4.48 1.01
C VAL A 417 -14.78 3.19 0.43
N VAL A 418 -13.98 2.44 -0.34
CA VAL A 418 -14.31 1.08 -0.75
C VAL A 418 -13.81 0.12 0.33
N LEU A 419 -14.71 -0.73 0.78
CA LEU A 419 -14.48 -1.81 1.74
C LEU A 419 -14.62 -3.16 1.02
N GLY A 420 -14.06 -4.21 1.61
CA GLY A 420 -14.29 -5.58 1.17
C GLY A 420 -14.44 -6.54 2.35
N GLU A 421 -15.27 -7.56 2.18
CA GLU A 421 -15.47 -8.63 3.18
C GLU A 421 -14.30 -9.61 3.20
N GLY A 422 -13.95 -10.12 4.38
CA GLY A 422 -12.75 -10.93 4.63
C GLY A 422 -11.84 -10.37 5.75
N GLY A 423 -12.17 -9.19 6.28
CA GLY A 423 -11.38 -8.53 7.33
C GLY A 423 -10.07 -7.96 6.80
N PHE A 424 -8.96 -8.27 7.45
CA PHE A 424 -7.63 -7.91 6.97
C PHE A 424 -7.11 -8.96 5.97
N GLY A 425 -6.79 -8.56 4.75
CA GLY A 425 -6.20 -9.43 3.74
C GLY A 425 -5.87 -8.74 2.40
N PRO A 426 -5.36 -9.50 1.41
CA PRO A 426 -5.16 -9.04 0.04
C PRO A 426 -6.43 -8.38 -0.54
N PRO A 427 -6.38 -7.16 -1.12
CA PRO A 427 -7.53 -6.52 -1.76
C PRO A 427 -8.24 -7.34 -2.84
N ASP A 428 -7.54 -8.25 -3.50
CA ASP A 428 -8.05 -9.22 -4.47
C ASP A 428 -8.76 -10.43 -3.83
N THR A 429 -8.53 -10.67 -2.53
CA THR A 429 -9.30 -11.63 -1.71
C THR A 429 -10.45 -10.99 -0.93
N LEU A 430 -10.44 -9.66 -0.74
CA LEU A 430 -11.48 -8.94 -0.01
C LEU A 430 -12.74 -8.76 -0.87
N ALA A 431 -13.66 -9.72 -0.82
CA ALA A 431 -14.86 -9.77 -1.64
C ALA A 431 -16.07 -10.39 -0.90
N PRO A 432 -17.31 -9.91 -1.12
CA PRO A 432 -17.70 -8.84 -2.04
C PRO A 432 -17.20 -7.45 -1.63
N LEU A 433 -17.07 -6.58 -2.64
CA LEU A 433 -16.70 -5.18 -2.47
C LEU A 433 -17.94 -4.34 -2.16
N ARG A 434 -17.75 -3.30 -1.34
CA ARG A 434 -18.81 -2.39 -0.91
C ARG A 434 -18.31 -0.95 -0.88
N LEU A 435 -19.19 0.00 -1.14
CA LEU A 435 -18.91 1.43 -1.10
C LEU A 435 -19.60 2.09 0.09
N LEU A 436 -18.83 2.85 0.87
CA LEU A 436 -19.34 3.65 1.98
C LEU A 436 -19.07 5.14 1.70
N PRO A 437 -20.11 5.95 1.43
CA PRO A 437 -20.01 7.41 1.45
C PRO A 437 -19.52 7.91 2.82
N LEU A 438 -18.79 9.02 2.83
CA LEU A 438 -18.27 9.66 4.04
C LEU A 438 -18.86 11.08 4.18
N PRO A 439 -19.39 11.47 5.36
CA PRO A 439 -19.49 10.68 6.60
C PRO A 439 -20.46 9.49 6.49
N PRO A 440 -20.21 8.39 7.23
CA PRO A 440 -20.96 7.15 7.11
C PRO A 440 -22.33 7.23 7.80
N THR A 441 -23.34 7.70 7.08
CA THR A 441 -24.73 7.86 7.53
C THR A 441 -25.62 6.63 7.28
N GLN A 442 -25.12 5.63 6.56
CA GLN A 442 -25.87 4.46 6.08
C GLN A 442 -25.01 3.19 6.03
N GLU A 443 -25.62 2.03 5.71
CA GLU A 443 -24.88 0.80 5.40
C GLU A 443 -24.15 0.91 4.04
N PRO A 444 -23.02 0.20 3.85
CA PRO A 444 -22.23 0.28 2.62
C PRO A 444 -22.84 -0.54 1.46
N THR A 445 -23.09 0.14 0.33
CA THR A 445 -23.69 -0.41 -0.90
C THR A 445 -22.79 -1.48 -1.53
N THR A 446 -23.31 -2.68 -1.78
CA THR A 446 -22.53 -3.73 -2.47
C THR A 446 -22.29 -3.40 -3.94
N LEU A 447 -21.04 -3.40 -4.40
CA LEU A 447 -20.63 -3.09 -5.78
C LEU A 447 -20.83 -4.28 -6.75
N GLY A 448 -21.93 -5.02 -6.60
CA GLY A 448 -22.34 -6.10 -7.50
C GLY A 448 -21.26 -7.17 -7.73
N VAL A 449 -20.76 -7.25 -8.97
CA VAL A 449 -19.73 -8.22 -9.42
C VAL A 449 -18.32 -7.63 -9.49
N ALA A 450 -18.10 -6.44 -8.93
CA ALA A 450 -16.79 -5.80 -8.91
C ALA A 450 -15.72 -6.68 -8.23
N GLY A 451 -14.48 -6.55 -8.69
CA GLY A 451 -13.28 -7.13 -8.10
C GLY A 451 -12.10 -6.17 -8.20
N TRP A 452 -10.95 -6.60 -7.66
CA TRP A 452 -9.67 -5.89 -7.77
C TRP A 452 -9.03 -6.08 -9.16
N PRO A 453 -8.44 -5.06 -9.82
CA PRO A 453 -8.12 -3.70 -9.34
C PRO A 453 -9.29 -2.70 -9.22
N ILE A 454 -9.08 -1.69 -8.37
CA ILE A 454 -9.99 -0.55 -8.15
C ILE A 454 -9.19 0.77 -8.16
N ALA A 455 -9.79 1.83 -8.70
CA ALA A 455 -9.37 3.22 -8.56
C ALA A 455 -10.58 4.17 -8.36
N PHE A 456 -10.30 5.44 -8.06
CA PHE A 456 -11.31 6.51 -7.98
C PHE A 456 -11.03 7.59 -9.02
N THR A 457 -12.06 8.06 -9.72
CA THR A 457 -12.06 9.36 -10.39
C THR A 457 -12.59 10.43 -9.42
N GLN A 458 -12.85 11.65 -9.89
CA GLN A 458 -13.48 12.72 -9.12
C GLN A 458 -14.91 12.40 -8.63
N ASP A 459 -15.63 11.50 -9.31
CA ASP A 459 -17.06 11.23 -9.08
C ASP A 459 -17.50 9.79 -9.42
N ARG A 460 -16.55 8.86 -9.61
CA ARG A 460 -16.80 7.42 -9.82
C ARG A 460 -15.83 6.55 -9.04
N VAL A 461 -16.33 5.39 -8.60
CA VAL A 461 -15.48 4.21 -8.32
C VAL A 461 -15.30 3.45 -9.64
N VAL A 462 -14.08 3.11 -10.00
CA VAL A 462 -13.78 2.26 -11.17
C VAL A 462 -13.14 0.97 -10.71
N ALA A 463 -13.72 -0.18 -11.10
CA ALA A 463 -13.26 -1.52 -10.72
C ALA A 463 -13.33 -2.48 -11.93
N VAL A 464 -12.73 -3.67 -11.83
CA VAL A 464 -12.93 -4.73 -12.86
C VAL A 464 -14.12 -5.61 -12.52
N ASP A 465 -14.69 -6.29 -13.52
CA ASP A 465 -15.60 -7.41 -13.32
C ASP A 465 -14.79 -8.64 -12.82
N ARG A 466 -15.15 -9.18 -11.65
CA ARG A 466 -14.44 -10.30 -11.02
C ARG A 466 -14.49 -11.59 -11.83
N ALA A 467 -15.50 -11.78 -12.68
CA ALA A 467 -15.63 -12.94 -13.57
C ALA A 467 -15.05 -12.67 -14.97
N HIS A 468 -14.95 -11.40 -15.39
CA HIS A 468 -14.48 -11.00 -16.71
C HIS A 468 -13.36 -9.94 -16.57
N PRO A 469 -12.11 -10.33 -16.29
CA PRO A 469 -11.07 -9.40 -15.82
C PRO A 469 -10.56 -8.41 -16.90
N ALA A 470 -11.06 -8.50 -18.15
CA ALA A 470 -10.88 -7.50 -19.20
C ALA A 470 -12.03 -6.46 -19.28
N ARG A 471 -13.12 -6.64 -18.50
CA ARG A 471 -14.22 -5.69 -18.39
C ARG A 471 -14.02 -4.77 -17.18
N VAL A 472 -14.17 -3.47 -17.40
CA VAL A 472 -14.08 -2.42 -16.39
C VAL A 472 -15.45 -1.81 -16.17
N LEU A 473 -15.80 -1.56 -14.91
CA LEU A 473 -17.08 -1.10 -14.41
C LEU A 473 -16.88 0.24 -13.71
N ALA A 474 -17.68 1.26 -14.06
CA ALA A 474 -17.68 2.55 -13.37
C ALA A 474 -19.00 2.77 -12.64
N PHE A 475 -18.92 2.97 -11.32
CA PHE A 475 -20.04 3.21 -10.41
C PHE A 475 -20.04 4.66 -9.94
N ASP A 476 -21.20 5.25 -9.64
CA ASP A 476 -21.26 6.51 -8.89
C ASP A 476 -20.85 6.33 -7.42
N LEU A 477 -20.81 7.44 -6.65
CA LEU A 477 -20.38 7.41 -5.25
C LEU A 477 -21.44 6.83 -4.30
N GLU A 478 -22.66 6.63 -4.79
CA GLU A 478 -23.77 5.97 -4.12
C GLU A 478 -23.73 4.44 -4.31
N GLY A 479 -23.06 3.97 -5.38
CA GLY A 479 -22.78 2.56 -5.69
C GLY A 479 -23.55 1.98 -6.89
N HIS A 480 -24.23 2.81 -7.69
CA HIS A 480 -24.92 2.38 -8.91
C HIS A 480 -23.96 2.30 -10.09
N LEU A 481 -24.04 1.23 -10.88
CA LEU A 481 -23.28 1.10 -12.14
C LEU A 481 -23.76 2.17 -13.14
N ARG A 482 -22.82 2.92 -13.72
CA ARG A 482 -23.08 4.01 -14.68
C ARG A 482 -22.52 3.75 -16.07
N ASP A 483 -21.31 3.19 -16.17
CA ASP A 483 -20.65 2.89 -17.44
C ASP A 483 -19.88 1.57 -17.38
N THR A 484 -19.56 0.98 -18.54
CA THR A 484 -18.85 -0.30 -18.65
C THR A 484 -18.03 -0.37 -19.94
N LEU A 485 -16.73 -0.60 -19.79
CA LEU A 485 -15.79 -0.80 -20.89
C LEU A 485 -15.39 -2.28 -20.93
N ASP A 486 -15.91 -3.03 -21.91
CA ASP A 486 -15.58 -4.44 -22.09
C ASP A 486 -14.46 -4.62 -23.13
N LEU A 487 -13.24 -4.92 -22.68
CA LEU A 487 -12.06 -5.10 -23.54
C LEU A 487 -11.82 -6.57 -23.93
N SER A 488 -12.72 -7.49 -23.59
CA SER A 488 -12.49 -8.96 -23.70
C SER A 488 -12.28 -9.47 -25.13
N GLY A 489 -12.60 -8.66 -26.15
CA GLY A 489 -12.30 -8.95 -27.56
C GLY A 489 -10.90 -8.54 -28.01
N TRP A 490 -10.06 -7.99 -27.12
CA TRP A 490 -8.75 -7.44 -27.45
C TRP A 490 -7.67 -7.68 -26.37
N VAL A 491 -8.02 -7.64 -25.08
CA VAL A 491 -7.07 -7.87 -23.97
C VAL A 491 -7.48 -9.04 -23.10
N GLU A 492 -6.51 -9.71 -22.48
CA GLU A 492 -6.77 -10.82 -21.54
C GLU A 492 -7.29 -10.30 -20.19
N ARG A 493 -6.70 -9.20 -19.70
CA ARG A 493 -7.15 -8.51 -18.49
C ARG A 493 -6.63 -7.09 -18.37
N VAL A 494 -7.28 -6.33 -17.50
CA VAL A 494 -6.69 -5.19 -16.79
C VAL A 494 -5.93 -5.70 -15.57
N ARG A 495 -4.69 -5.23 -15.40
CA ARG A 495 -3.74 -5.59 -14.34
C ARG A 495 -3.78 -4.57 -13.18
N THR A 496 -3.78 -3.28 -13.53
CA THR A 496 -3.76 -2.15 -12.58
C THR A 496 -4.63 -0.99 -13.10
N LEU A 497 -5.21 -0.23 -12.17
CA LEU A 497 -5.95 1.00 -12.43
C LEU A 497 -5.29 2.19 -11.72
N LEU A 498 -5.25 3.35 -12.38
CA LEU A 498 -5.02 4.66 -11.75
C LEU A 498 -6.12 5.63 -12.20
N GLY A 499 -6.79 6.30 -11.27
CA GLY A 499 -7.72 7.39 -11.59
C GLY A 499 -7.08 8.76 -11.34
N ALA A 500 -7.35 9.74 -12.21
CA ALA A 500 -6.91 11.13 -12.04
C ALA A 500 -7.89 12.09 -12.73
N GLY A 501 -8.49 12.99 -11.96
CA GLY A 501 -9.58 13.85 -12.45
C GLY A 501 -10.76 13.00 -12.93
N ALA A 502 -11.22 13.23 -14.16
CA ALA A 502 -12.27 12.43 -14.81
C ALA A 502 -11.75 11.18 -15.55
N ALA A 503 -10.43 11.00 -15.69
CA ALA A 503 -9.83 9.90 -16.45
C ALA A 503 -9.40 8.74 -15.55
N VAL A 504 -9.37 7.54 -16.13
CA VAL A 504 -8.77 6.33 -15.55
C VAL A 504 -7.83 5.69 -16.57
N TYR A 505 -6.67 5.25 -16.10
CA TYR A 505 -5.65 4.58 -16.89
C TYR A 505 -5.60 3.10 -16.54
N LEU A 506 -5.59 2.25 -17.57
CA LEU A 506 -5.68 0.80 -17.46
C LEU A 506 -4.36 0.18 -17.94
N ASP A 507 -3.57 -0.43 -17.06
CA ASP A 507 -2.47 -1.31 -17.48
C ASP A 507 -3.10 -2.62 -17.97
N VAL A 508 -2.92 -2.95 -19.24
CA VAL A 508 -3.53 -4.12 -19.87
C VAL A 508 -2.47 -5.06 -20.45
N GLY A 509 -2.76 -6.37 -20.42
CA GLY A 509 -1.92 -7.41 -21.01
C GLY A 509 -2.68 -8.26 -22.03
N TRP A 510 -2.01 -8.64 -23.11
CA TRP A 510 -2.53 -9.54 -24.14
C TRP A 510 -1.42 -10.32 -24.86
N THR A 511 -1.71 -11.54 -25.31
CA THR A 511 -0.78 -12.34 -26.13
C THR A 511 -0.73 -11.83 -27.57
N GLU A 512 0.49 -11.68 -28.12
CA GLU A 512 0.75 -11.46 -29.55
C GLU A 512 1.77 -12.50 -30.05
N GLY A 513 1.30 -13.48 -30.82
CA GLY A 513 2.12 -14.65 -31.20
C GLY A 513 2.39 -15.55 -30.00
N GLU A 514 3.66 -15.83 -29.72
CA GLU A 514 4.09 -16.62 -28.55
C GLU A 514 4.40 -15.76 -27.30
N GLY A 515 4.33 -14.43 -27.41
CA GLY A 515 4.80 -13.52 -26.36
C GLY A 515 3.76 -12.50 -25.90
N CYS A 516 3.91 -12.03 -24.67
CA CYS A 516 3.06 -10.98 -24.14
C CYS A 516 3.33 -9.61 -24.76
N ARG A 517 2.27 -8.80 -24.80
CA ARG A 517 2.29 -7.37 -24.99
C ARG A 517 1.53 -6.70 -23.86
N TYR A 518 1.94 -5.46 -23.61
CA TYR A 518 1.34 -4.60 -22.62
C TYR A 518 1.10 -3.22 -23.21
N GLY A 519 0.23 -2.47 -22.57
CA GLY A 519 -0.09 -1.11 -22.98
C GLY A 519 -0.90 -0.40 -21.91
N LEU A 520 -0.96 0.91 -22.00
CA LEU A 520 -1.80 1.72 -21.13
C LEU A 520 -2.95 2.35 -21.91
N ILE A 521 -4.18 2.03 -21.53
CA ILE A 521 -5.38 2.64 -22.10
C ILE A 521 -5.78 3.85 -21.25
N GLU A 522 -6.09 4.99 -21.86
CA GLU A 522 -6.81 6.09 -21.22
C GLU A 522 -8.31 5.97 -21.53
N TRP A 523 -9.13 5.89 -20.48
CA TRP A 523 -10.60 5.89 -20.56
C TRP A 523 -11.18 7.02 -19.71
N ILE A 524 -12.31 7.58 -20.14
CA ILE A 524 -13.12 8.54 -19.40
C ILE A 524 -14.53 7.92 -19.33
N PRO A 525 -14.99 7.45 -18.15
CA PRO A 525 -16.35 6.99 -17.96
C PRO A 525 -17.38 8.09 -18.22
N ARG A 526 -18.59 7.70 -18.65
CA ARG A 526 -19.69 8.62 -18.99
C ARG A 526 -20.61 8.98 -17.80
#